data_AF-A0A1Y2RFY1-F1
#
_entry.id   AF-A0A1Y2RFY1-F1
#
_cell.length_a   1.000
_cell.length_b   1.000
_cell.length_c   1.000
_cell.angle_alpha   90.00
_cell.angle_beta   90.00
_cell.angle_gamma   90.00
#
_symmetry.space_group_name_H-M   'P 1'
#
loop_
_entity.id
_entity.type
_entity.pdbx_description
1 polymer ?
#
loop_
_entity_poly.entity_id
_entity_poly.type
_entity_poly.pdbx_seq_one_letter_code
_entity_poly.pdbx_strand_id
1 'polypeptide(L)'
;MKHSFKAKIYKVGINPCVKVPDAITAKLAVTKGYIPVKGTIQGYFFQQTLCPIKKEEFRLYVNGPMLKGGNIKVGQIANFLIEQDTLERNKNVPLPEAFKKKLEENNLLTEFEQLAPFRQKEICRYLGNLKTEEALAKNMDKMIRVLQGKDSSPLFRMQ
;
A
#
# COMPACT_ATOMS: atom_id res chain seq x y z
N MET A 1 -6.64 -20.68 -1.73
CA MET A 1 -7.46 -21.11 -2.88
C MET A 1 -7.51 -19.96 -3.88
N LYS A 2 -7.35 -20.26 -5.18
CA LYS A 2 -7.37 -19.25 -6.25
C LYS A 2 -8.75 -19.21 -6.91
N HIS A 3 -9.18 -18.02 -7.28
CA HIS A 3 -10.47 -17.73 -7.90
C HIS A 3 -10.25 -16.91 -9.17
N SER A 4 -10.88 -17.31 -10.27
CA SER A 4 -10.80 -16.57 -11.52
C SER A 4 -12.14 -15.94 -11.87
N PHE A 5 -12.10 -14.77 -12.50
CA PHE A 5 -13.28 -14.10 -13.03
C PHE A 5 -12.90 -13.13 -14.15
N LYS A 6 -13.87 -12.78 -14.98
CA LYS A 6 -13.74 -11.70 -15.97
C LYS A 6 -14.58 -10.52 -15.53
N ALA A 7 -14.05 -9.32 -15.66
CA ALA A 7 -14.79 -8.11 -15.32
C ALA A 7 -14.41 -6.95 -16.24
N LYS A 8 -15.41 -6.14 -16.59
CA LYS A 8 -15.21 -4.87 -17.28
C LYS A 8 -14.65 -3.84 -16.30
N ILE A 9 -13.54 -3.21 -16.64
CA ILE A 9 -12.95 -2.13 -15.84
C ILE A 9 -13.76 -0.87 -16.08
N TYR A 10 -14.34 -0.31 -15.02
CA TYR A 10 -15.12 0.93 -15.05
C TYR A 10 -14.51 1.97 -14.09
N LYS A 11 -15.03 3.19 -14.08
CA LYS A 11 -14.58 4.26 -13.19
C LYS A 11 -15.61 4.59 -12.12
N VAL A 12 -15.13 4.86 -10.91
CA VAL A 12 -15.87 5.62 -9.90
C VAL A 12 -15.08 6.88 -9.59
N GLY A 13 -15.62 8.02 -10.02
CA GLY A 13 -14.85 9.26 -10.13
C GLY A 13 -13.65 9.09 -11.05
N ILE A 14 -12.45 9.37 -10.55
CA ILE A 14 -11.19 9.19 -11.30
C ILE A 14 -10.63 7.77 -11.22
N ASN A 15 -11.13 6.93 -10.29
CA ASN A 15 -10.51 5.67 -9.93
C ASN A 15 -11.05 4.49 -10.77
N PRO A 16 -10.19 3.77 -11.52
CA PRO A 16 -10.59 2.55 -12.20
C PRO A 16 -10.82 1.40 -11.21
N CYS A 17 -11.82 0.56 -11.47
CA CYS A 17 -12.18 -0.56 -10.61
C CYS A 17 -12.99 -1.64 -11.33
N VAL A 18 -13.14 -2.78 -10.65
CA VAL A 18 -14.03 -3.88 -11.04
C VAL A 18 -14.84 -4.37 -9.83
N LYS A 19 -16.06 -4.84 -10.09
CA LYS A 19 -16.83 -5.60 -9.09
C LYS A 19 -16.24 -7.01 -9.01
N VAL A 20 -15.97 -7.48 -7.80
CA VAL A 20 -15.60 -8.88 -7.57
C VAL A 20 -16.88 -9.67 -7.34
N PRO A 21 -17.09 -10.84 -7.99
CA PRO A 21 -18.29 -11.64 -7.78
C PRO A 21 -18.46 -12.06 -6.31
N ASP A 22 -19.69 -11.96 -5.81
CA ASP A 22 -20.04 -12.24 -4.41
C ASP A 22 -19.71 -13.71 -4.01
N ALA A 23 -19.88 -14.65 -4.95
CA ALA A 23 -19.50 -16.05 -4.77
C ALA A 23 -17.99 -16.28 -4.54
N ILE A 24 -17.15 -15.30 -4.90
CA ILE A 24 -15.70 -15.31 -4.62
C ILE A 24 -15.42 -14.63 -3.29
N THR A 25 -15.98 -13.44 -3.03
CA THR A 25 -15.74 -12.68 -1.78
C THR A 25 -16.23 -13.43 -0.56
N ALA A 26 -17.35 -14.17 -0.66
CA ALA A 26 -17.86 -15.03 0.40
C ALA A 26 -16.92 -16.18 0.81
N LYS A 27 -15.91 -16.49 -0.01
CA LYS A 27 -14.90 -17.54 0.24
C LYS A 27 -13.57 -16.97 0.77
N LEU A 28 -13.49 -15.66 0.96
CA LEU A 28 -12.29 -14.95 1.40
C LEU A 28 -12.50 -14.36 2.80
N ALA A 29 -11.42 -14.20 3.54
CA ALA A 29 -11.46 -13.71 4.92
C ALA A 29 -11.49 -12.18 4.98
N VAL A 30 -12.49 -11.65 5.67
CA VAL A 30 -12.60 -10.22 5.97
C VAL A 30 -11.76 -9.89 7.20
N THR A 31 -10.87 -8.91 7.07
CA THR A 31 -10.04 -8.38 8.16
C THR A 31 -10.30 -6.88 8.29
N LYS A 32 -10.85 -6.45 9.43
CA LYS A 32 -11.19 -5.04 9.70
C LYS A 32 -12.04 -4.37 8.60
N GLY A 33 -12.96 -5.13 8.02
CA GLY A 33 -13.84 -4.66 6.93
C GLY A 33 -13.24 -4.71 5.52
N TYR A 34 -12.05 -5.26 5.34
CA TYR A 34 -11.35 -5.35 4.06
C TYR A 34 -10.95 -6.80 3.74
N ILE A 35 -10.73 -7.12 2.45
CA ILE A 35 -10.21 -8.43 2.05
C ILE A 35 -8.86 -8.25 1.35
N PRO A 36 -7.73 -8.57 2.01
CA PRO A 36 -6.42 -8.58 1.36
C PRO A 36 -6.35 -9.68 0.30
N VAL A 37 -6.00 -9.33 -0.94
CA VAL A 37 -5.86 -10.29 -2.04
C VAL A 37 -4.58 -10.10 -2.84
N LYS A 38 -4.03 -11.20 -3.33
CA LYS A 38 -2.96 -11.20 -4.33
C LYS A 38 -3.42 -11.97 -5.55
N GLY A 39 -2.86 -11.67 -6.71
CA GLY A 39 -3.42 -12.18 -7.94
C GLY A 39 -2.73 -11.71 -9.19
N THR A 40 -3.39 -11.94 -10.33
CA THR A 40 -2.97 -11.43 -11.63
C THR A 40 -4.12 -10.76 -12.37
N ILE A 41 -3.78 -9.74 -13.15
CA ILE A 41 -4.65 -9.11 -14.16
C ILE A 41 -4.00 -9.34 -15.52
N GLN A 42 -4.64 -10.10 -16.40
CA GLN A 42 -4.03 -10.52 -17.68
C GLN A 42 -2.62 -11.12 -17.49
N GLY A 43 -2.42 -11.93 -16.44
CA GLY A 43 -1.13 -12.53 -16.12
C GLY A 43 -0.15 -11.62 -15.36
N TYR A 44 -0.38 -10.31 -15.30
CA TYR A 44 0.46 -9.39 -14.54
C TYR A 44 0.13 -9.43 -13.03
N PHE A 45 1.14 -9.72 -12.21
CA PHE A 45 0.97 -9.87 -10.76
C PHE A 45 0.59 -8.57 -10.06
N PHE A 46 -0.27 -8.66 -9.06
CA PHE A 46 -0.59 -7.57 -8.15
C PHE A 46 -0.89 -8.06 -6.73
N GLN A 47 -0.73 -7.16 -5.77
CA GLN A 47 -1.25 -7.29 -4.42
C GLN A 47 -2.13 -6.06 -4.14
N GLN A 48 -3.39 -6.29 -3.78
CA GLN A 48 -4.37 -5.24 -3.50
C GLN A 48 -5.31 -5.63 -2.38
N THR A 49 -6.09 -4.66 -1.90
CA THR A 49 -7.12 -4.91 -0.89
C THR A 49 -8.47 -4.65 -1.51
N LEU A 50 -9.42 -5.57 -1.34
CA LEU A 50 -10.81 -5.34 -1.74
C LEU A 50 -11.47 -4.44 -0.70
N CYS A 51 -12.13 -3.39 -1.18
CA CYS A 51 -12.78 -2.38 -0.35
C CYS A 51 -14.30 -2.60 -0.32
N PRO A 52 -14.94 -2.48 0.85
CA PRO A 52 -16.38 -2.62 0.96
C PRO A 52 -17.10 -1.43 0.32
N ILE A 53 -18.32 -1.65 -0.17
CA ILE A 53 -19.17 -0.59 -0.72
C ILE A 53 -20.53 -0.65 -0.03
N LYS A 54 -21.13 0.51 0.27
CA LYS A 54 -22.42 0.57 0.98
C LYS A 54 -23.57 -0.22 0.31
N LYS A 55 -23.49 -0.54 -0.99
CA LYS A 55 -24.53 -1.23 -1.79
C LYS A 55 -24.03 -2.48 -2.55
N GLU A 56 -22.74 -2.81 -2.45
CA GLU A 56 -22.14 -4.00 -3.10
C GLU A 56 -21.14 -4.59 -2.11
N GLU A 57 -20.89 -5.91 -2.10
CA GLU A 57 -20.01 -6.48 -1.08
C GLU A 57 -18.58 -5.90 -1.13
N PHE A 58 -17.86 -6.11 -2.24
CA PHE A 58 -16.48 -5.64 -2.35
C PHE A 58 -16.08 -5.25 -3.79
N ARG A 59 -15.16 -4.30 -3.88
CA ARG A 59 -14.57 -3.82 -5.14
C ARG A 59 -13.06 -3.89 -5.12
N LEU A 60 -12.51 -4.26 -6.27
CA LEU A 60 -11.08 -4.20 -6.55
C LEU A 60 -10.78 -2.91 -7.33
N TYR A 61 -9.98 -2.03 -6.76
CA TYR A 61 -9.44 -0.89 -7.49
C TYR A 61 -8.25 -1.32 -8.35
N VAL A 62 -8.20 -0.81 -9.59
CA VAL A 62 -7.19 -1.14 -10.59
C VAL A 62 -6.32 0.09 -10.80
N ASN A 63 -5.09 0.03 -10.30
CA ASN A 63 -4.16 1.16 -10.38
C ASN A 63 -3.42 1.21 -11.74
N GLY A 64 -2.68 2.30 -11.98
CA GLY A 64 -1.89 2.48 -13.21
C GLY A 64 -0.93 1.32 -13.52
N PRO A 65 -0.12 0.83 -12.55
CA PRO A 65 0.72 -0.35 -12.75
C PRO A 65 -0.03 -1.60 -13.21
N MET A 66 -1.21 -1.88 -12.64
CA MET A 66 -2.05 -3.00 -13.06
C MET A 66 -2.55 -2.84 -14.49
N LEU A 67 -3.01 -1.63 -14.88
CA LEU A 67 -3.46 -1.35 -16.25
C LEU A 67 -2.31 -1.52 -17.25
N LYS A 68 -1.16 -0.92 -16.97
CA LYS A 68 0.02 -0.97 -17.83
C LYS A 68 0.56 -2.40 -17.93
N GLY A 69 0.72 -3.08 -16.81
CA GLY A 69 1.26 -4.43 -16.74
C GLY A 69 0.37 -5.47 -17.41
N GLY A 70 -0.95 -5.33 -17.26
CA GLY A 70 -1.92 -6.19 -17.95
C GLY A 70 -2.22 -5.78 -19.41
N ASN A 71 -1.53 -4.77 -19.94
CA ASN A 71 -1.79 -4.15 -21.25
C ASN A 71 -3.30 -3.92 -21.52
N ILE A 72 -3.99 -3.35 -20.54
CA ILE A 72 -5.44 -3.18 -20.55
C ILE A 72 -5.83 -1.73 -20.23
N LYS A 73 -6.92 -1.27 -20.83
CA LYS A 73 -7.48 0.07 -20.63
C LYS A 73 -8.81 0.02 -19.91
N VAL A 74 -9.17 1.14 -19.29
CA VAL A 74 -10.51 1.35 -18.74
C VAL A 74 -11.54 1.15 -19.85
N GLY A 75 -12.64 0.47 -19.53
CA GLY A 75 -13.71 0.11 -20.46
C GLY A 75 -13.55 -1.29 -21.05
N GLN A 76 -12.38 -1.92 -20.97
CA GLN A 76 -12.16 -3.28 -21.46
C GLN A 76 -12.45 -4.34 -20.39
N ILE A 77 -12.68 -5.57 -20.83
CA ILE A 77 -12.81 -6.75 -19.97
C ILE A 77 -11.43 -7.35 -19.74
N ALA A 78 -11.06 -7.58 -18.48
CA ALA A 78 -9.83 -8.25 -18.10
C ALA A 78 -10.11 -9.58 -17.41
N ASN A 79 -9.18 -10.53 -17.55
CA ASN A 79 -9.15 -11.75 -16.76
C ASN A 79 -8.40 -11.47 -15.45
N PHE A 80 -9.04 -11.81 -14.34
CA PHE A 80 -8.49 -11.72 -13.00
C PHE A 80 -8.34 -13.11 -12.41
N LEU A 81 -7.24 -13.33 -11.71
CA LEU A 81 -7.03 -14.46 -10.81
C LEU A 81 -6.70 -13.88 -9.44
N ILE A 82 -7.45 -14.20 -8.39
CA ILE A 82 -7.21 -13.69 -7.04
C ILE A 82 -7.21 -14.82 -6.02
N GLU A 83 -6.45 -14.64 -4.95
CA GLU A 83 -6.49 -15.47 -3.75
C GLU A 83 -6.30 -14.60 -2.51
N GLN A 84 -6.66 -15.14 -1.35
CA GLN A 84 -6.41 -14.50 -0.07
C GLN A 84 -4.92 -14.18 0.06
N ASP A 85 -4.61 -12.91 0.36
CA ASP A 85 -3.26 -12.53 0.76
C ASP A 85 -3.14 -12.68 2.27
N THR A 86 -2.48 -13.75 2.69
CA THR A 86 -2.18 -14.04 4.11
C THR A 86 -0.88 -13.40 4.57
N LEU A 87 -0.11 -12.79 3.66
CA LEU A 87 1.10 -12.08 4.04
C LEU A 87 0.70 -10.80 4.75
N GLU A 88 1.22 -10.61 5.96
CA GLU A 88 1.19 -9.31 6.61
C GLU A 88 2.05 -8.34 5.81
N ARG A 89 1.42 -7.61 4.88
CA ARG A 89 2.04 -6.59 4.02
C ARG A 89 2.82 -5.50 4.77
N ASN A 90 2.75 -5.51 6.10
CA ASN A 90 3.10 -4.41 6.99
C ASN A 90 4.29 -4.67 7.92
N LYS A 91 4.93 -5.84 7.92
CA LYS A 91 5.94 -6.14 8.95
C LYS A 91 7.42 -6.02 8.57
N ASN A 92 7.77 -5.91 7.28
CA ASN A 92 9.18 -6.14 6.88
C ASN A 92 9.84 -4.97 6.14
N VAL A 93 9.58 -3.73 6.53
CA VAL A 93 10.45 -2.63 6.08
C VAL A 93 11.47 -2.37 7.19
N PRO A 94 12.73 -2.81 7.04
CA PRO A 94 13.72 -2.61 8.08
C PRO A 94 13.97 -1.12 8.28
N LEU A 95 14.18 -0.72 9.54
CA LEU A 95 14.67 0.61 9.87
C LEU A 95 16.08 0.75 9.26
N PRO A 96 16.33 1.70 8.34
CA PRO A 96 17.67 1.88 7.79
C PRO A 96 18.67 2.22 8.89
N GLU A 97 19.80 1.52 8.94
CA GLU A 97 20.78 1.65 10.02
C GLU A 97 21.27 3.10 10.20
N ALA A 98 21.51 3.81 9.10
CA ALA A 98 21.89 5.22 9.12
C ALA A 98 20.82 6.12 9.76
N PHE A 99 19.54 5.77 9.60
CA PHE A 99 18.45 6.52 10.22
C PHE A 99 18.31 6.17 11.69
N LYS A 100 18.46 4.88 12.06
CA LYS A 100 18.50 4.44 13.45
C LYS A 100 19.57 5.19 14.25
N LYS A 101 20.80 5.23 13.73
CA LYS A 101 21.91 5.97 14.34
C LYS A 101 21.56 7.45 14.55
N LYS A 102 20.91 8.08 13.57
CA LYS A 102 20.51 9.49 13.67
C LYS A 102 19.40 9.74 14.68
N LEU A 103 18.47 8.79 14.84
CA LEU A 103 17.45 8.84 15.88
C LEU A 103 18.09 8.73 17.27
N GLU A 104 19.03 7.80 17.45
CA GLU A 104 19.78 7.62 18.70
C GLU A 104 20.61 8.87 19.05
N GLU A 105 21.35 9.43 18.09
CA GLU A 105 22.13 10.67 18.25
C GLU A 105 21.27 11.88 18.67
N ASN A 106 19.98 11.87 18.33
CA ASN A 106 19.05 12.95 18.66
C ASN A 106 18.08 12.61 19.81
N ASN A 107 18.20 11.43 20.44
CA ASN A 107 17.26 10.91 21.44
C ASN A 107 15.79 10.88 20.95
N LEU A 108 15.56 10.45 19.71
CA LEU A 108 14.23 10.42 19.06
C LEU A 108 13.72 9.01 18.76
N LEU A 109 14.43 7.97 19.20
CA LEU A 109 14.06 6.59 18.90
C LEU A 109 12.69 6.23 19.49
N THR A 110 12.43 6.62 20.74
CA THR A 110 11.15 6.40 21.43
C THR A 110 10.00 7.11 20.71
N GLU A 111 10.18 8.36 20.31
CA GLU A 111 9.20 9.17 19.59
C GLU A 111 8.87 8.54 18.24
N PHE A 112 9.88 8.01 17.56
CA PHE A 112 9.70 7.25 16.32
C PHE A 112 8.91 5.95 16.56
N GLU A 113 9.25 5.19 17.60
CA GLU A 113 8.57 3.93 17.96
C GLU A 113 7.12 4.12 18.44
N GLN A 114 6.79 5.31 18.94
CA GLN A 114 5.41 5.68 19.31
C GLN A 114 4.54 6.07 18.10
N LEU A 115 5.12 6.28 16.92
CA LEU A 115 4.33 6.52 15.71
C LEU A 115 3.47 5.29 15.38
N ALA A 116 2.30 5.52 14.77
CA ALA A 116 1.48 4.42 14.27
C ALA A 116 2.31 3.48 13.37
N PRO A 117 2.17 2.14 13.45
CA PRO A 117 3.02 1.20 12.71
C PRO A 117 3.09 1.46 11.19
N PHE A 118 1.99 1.92 10.59
CA PHE A 118 1.97 2.33 9.18
C PHE A 118 2.88 3.53 8.90
N ARG A 119 2.97 4.51 9.82
CA ARG A 119 3.86 5.67 9.68
C ARG A 119 5.32 5.26 9.76
N GLN A 120 5.69 4.45 10.74
CA GLN A 120 7.07 3.91 10.85
C GLN A 120 7.47 3.21 9.55
N LYS A 121 6.59 2.33 9.05
CA LYS A 121 6.78 1.62 7.78
C LYS A 121 6.97 2.57 6.60
N GLU A 122 6.10 3.57 6.44
CA GLU A 122 6.18 4.51 5.32
C GLU A 122 7.45 5.36 5.36
N ILE A 123 7.91 5.74 6.55
CA ILE A 123 9.20 6.43 6.74
C ILE A 123 10.35 5.52 6.32
N CYS A 124 10.43 4.30 6.87
CA CYS A 124 11.48 3.34 6.51
C CYS A 124 11.46 3.03 5.01
N ARG A 125 10.26 2.91 4.42
CA ARG A 125 10.07 2.62 2.99
C ARG A 125 10.54 3.79 2.15
N TYR A 126 10.17 5.01 2.52
CA TYR A 126 10.58 6.21 1.81
C TYR A 126 12.11 6.34 1.81
N LEU A 127 12.73 6.28 2.99
CA LEU A 127 14.17 6.41 3.13
C LEU A 127 14.92 5.29 2.40
N GLY A 128 14.45 4.03 2.52
CA GLY A 128 15.06 2.89 1.85
C GLY A 128 14.96 2.88 0.32
N ASN A 129 14.10 3.73 -0.28
CA ASN A 129 13.97 3.85 -1.73
C ASN A 129 14.75 5.04 -2.32
N LEU A 130 15.43 5.84 -1.50
CA LEU A 130 16.24 6.96 -1.98
C LEU A 130 17.52 6.42 -2.63
N LYS A 131 17.81 6.92 -3.85
CA LYS A 131 18.88 6.38 -4.70
C LYS A 131 20.24 7.03 -4.47
N THR A 132 20.31 8.17 -3.79
CA THR A 132 21.54 8.91 -3.55
C THR A 132 21.74 9.16 -2.06
N GLU A 133 23.00 9.12 -1.62
CA GLU A 133 23.38 9.39 -0.23
C GLU A 133 22.98 10.81 0.20
N GLU A 134 23.15 11.79 -0.69
CA GLU A 134 22.74 13.18 -0.45
C GLU A 134 21.23 13.29 -0.19
N ALA A 135 20.41 12.66 -1.02
CA ALA A 135 18.97 12.65 -0.84
C ALA A 135 18.59 11.93 0.46
N LEU A 136 19.25 10.83 0.78
CA LEU A 136 19.03 10.10 2.03
C LEU A 136 19.36 10.98 3.25
N ALA A 137 20.55 11.58 3.29
CA ALA A 137 20.98 12.46 4.38
C ALA A 137 20.02 13.61 4.62
N LYS A 138 19.71 14.37 3.56
CA LYS A 138 18.78 15.52 3.59
C LYS A 138 17.40 15.14 4.13
N ASN A 139 16.88 13.98 3.73
CA ASN A 139 15.56 13.53 4.17
C ASN A 139 15.58 12.99 5.60
N MET A 140 16.66 12.31 6.03
CA MET A 140 16.83 11.95 7.43
C MET A 140 16.89 13.19 8.32
N ASP A 141 17.65 14.23 7.95
CA ASP A 141 17.68 15.51 8.68
C ASP A 141 16.30 16.14 8.81
N LYS A 142 15.54 16.12 7.71
CA LYS A 142 14.17 16.59 7.74
C LYS A 142 13.31 15.77 8.71
N MET A 143 13.50 14.44 8.77
CA MET A 143 12.71 13.58 9.67
C MET A 143 13.02 13.85 11.13
N ILE A 144 14.30 14.07 11.46
CA ILE A 144 14.70 14.49 12.80
C ILE A 144 13.99 15.80 13.19
N ARG A 145 13.96 16.81 12.30
CA ARG A 145 13.26 18.06 12.58
C ARG A 145 11.75 17.90 12.74
N VAL A 146 11.12 17.02 11.96
CA VAL A 146 9.68 16.71 12.10
C VAL A 146 9.40 16.04 13.45
N LEU A 147 10.19 15.04 13.85
CA LEU A 147 10.04 14.36 15.14
C LEU A 147 10.29 15.30 16.32
N GLN A 148 11.15 16.31 16.16
CA GLN A 148 11.37 17.39 17.14
C GLN A 148 10.25 18.45 17.15
N GLY A 149 9.24 18.35 16.28
CA GLY A 149 8.19 19.36 16.12
C GLY A 149 8.66 20.69 15.50
N LYS A 150 9.86 20.73 14.91
CA LYS A 150 10.47 21.94 14.30
C LYS A 150 10.17 22.10 12.81
N ASP A 151 9.56 21.10 12.19
CA ASP A 151 9.23 21.10 10.76
C ASP A 151 7.94 20.28 10.54
N SER A 152 7.34 20.42 9.36
CA SER A 152 6.20 19.62 8.94
C SER A 152 6.41 19.07 7.54
N SER A 153 5.77 17.94 7.24
CA SER A 153 5.83 17.36 5.91
C SER A 153 4.49 16.73 5.57
N PRO A 154 3.96 16.92 4.35
CA PRO A 154 2.76 16.22 3.90
C PRO A 154 2.91 14.69 3.95
N LEU A 155 4.13 14.18 3.75
CA LEU A 155 4.44 12.77 3.90
C LEU A 155 4.42 12.29 5.36
N PHE A 156 4.52 13.20 6.33
CA PHE A 156 4.82 12.92 7.74
C PHE A 156 3.99 13.77 8.71
N ARG A 157 2.79 14.23 8.32
CA ARG A 157 1.93 15.05 9.20
C ARG A 157 1.61 14.27 10.47
N MET A 158 2.04 14.82 11.60
CA MET A 158 1.59 14.38 12.92
C MET A 158 0.20 14.97 13.14
N GLN A 159 -0.82 14.24 12.69
CA GLN A 159 -2.14 14.29 13.34
C GLN A 159 -2.11 13.41 14.58
#